data_AF-A0A447INM9-F1
#
_entry.id   AF-A0A447INM9-F1
#
_cell.length_a   1.000
_cell.length_b   1.000
_cell.length_c   1.000
_cell.angle_alpha   90.00
_cell.angle_beta   90.00
_cell.angle_gamma   90.00
#
_symmetry.space_group_name_H-M   'P 1'
#
loop_
_entity.id
_entity.type
_entity.pdbx_description
1 polymer ?
#
loop_
_entity_poly.entity_id
_entity_poly.type
_entity_poly.pdbx_seq_one_letter_code
_entity_poly.pdbx_strand_id
1 'polypeptide(L)'
;MRRRLQPSLARLAAIGLMLAVLAAGLGARPVPSEMELRLEAWAMAGLSIDDLCADHGTTGAHKAHCPLCTLGGTPGLPPVTAGLRDAEQRILARIVLPQIRRAAGHARDPAVPKRGPPQLI
;
A
#
# COMPACT_ATOMS: atom_id res chain seq x y z
N MET A 1 17.41 -15.70 43.09
CA MET A 1 18.09 -16.38 41.96
C MET A 1 17.75 -15.67 40.65
N ARG A 2 18.61 -14.76 40.14
CA ARG A 2 18.43 -14.13 38.82
C ARG A 2 19.00 -15.07 37.76
N ARG A 3 18.13 -15.75 36.99
CA ARG A 3 18.55 -16.53 35.82
C ARG A 3 19.22 -15.56 34.84
N ARG A 4 20.54 -15.65 34.69
CA ARG A 4 21.26 -14.99 33.60
C ARG A 4 20.78 -15.65 32.31
N LEU A 5 19.83 -15.04 31.62
CA LEU A 5 19.43 -15.46 30.29
C LEU A 5 20.67 -15.41 29.42
N GLN A 6 21.08 -16.58 28.93
CA GLN A 6 22.21 -16.66 28.01
C GLN A 6 21.83 -15.90 26.73
N PRO A 7 22.73 -15.04 26.19
CA PRO A 7 22.43 -14.22 25.04
C PRO A 7 22.08 -15.04 23.78
N SER A 8 22.50 -16.30 23.71
CA SER A 8 22.12 -17.25 22.66
C SER A 8 20.62 -17.59 22.66
N LEU A 9 20.03 -17.81 23.84
CA LEU A 9 18.60 -18.11 23.98
C LEU A 9 17.72 -16.91 23.63
N ALA A 10 18.15 -15.71 24.03
CA ALA A 10 17.45 -14.48 23.67
C ALA A 10 17.43 -14.24 22.15
N ARG A 11 18.54 -14.53 21.46
CA ARG A 11 18.62 -14.43 19.99
C ARG A 11 17.71 -15.45 19.31
N LEU A 12 17.70 -16.70 19.76
CA LEU A 12 16.81 -17.72 19.22
C LEU A 12 15.34 -17.37 19.43
N ALA A 13 14.99 -16.85 20.60
CA ALA A 13 13.63 -16.39 20.88
C ALA A 13 13.22 -15.22 19.97
N ALA A 14 14.12 -14.26 19.73
CA ALA A 14 13.85 -13.14 18.82
C ALA A 14 13.65 -13.59 17.36
N ILE A 15 14.46 -14.55 16.88
CA ILE A 15 14.30 -15.13 15.53
C ILE A 15 12.98 -15.90 15.45
N GLY A 16 12.65 -16.70 16.45
CA GLY A 16 11.38 -17.42 16.52
C GLY A 16 10.17 -16.48 16.51
N LEU A 17 10.24 -15.38 17.25
CA LEU A 17 9.21 -14.34 17.27
C LEU A 17 9.04 -13.68 15.89
N MET A 18 10.15 -13.34 15.22
CA MET A 18 10.13 -12.78 13.86
C MET A 18 9.46 -13.74 12.87
N LEU A 19 9.80 -15.03 12.92
CA LEU A 19 9.20 -16.05 12.05
C LEU A 19 7.70 -16.24 12.33
N ALA A 20 7.29 -16.23 13.60
CA ALA A 20 5.89 -16.33 13.97
C ALA A 20 5.07 -15.12 13.47
N VAL A 21 5.62 -13.91 13.59
CA VAL A 21 4.99 -12.68 13.06
C VAL A 21 4.90 -12.74 11.53
N LEU A 22 5.96 -13.19 10.86
CA LEU A 22 5.97 -13.33 9.40
C LEU A 22 4.91 -14.33 8.92
N ALA A 23 4.85 -15.50 9.55
CA ALA A 23 3.88 -16.55 9.23
C ALA A 23 2.43 -16.08 9.48
N ALA A 24 2.19 -15.39 10.61
CA ALA A 24 0.88 -14.80 10.89
C ALA A 24 0.50 -13.72 9.88
N GLY A 25 1.46 -12.90 9.44
CA GLY A 25 1.25 -11.87 8.41
C GLY A 25 0.90 -12.45 7.03
N LEU A 26 1.56 -13.54 6.63
CA LEU A 26 1.29 -14.26 5.39
C LEU A 26 -0.08 -14.96 5.40
N GLY A 27 -0.53 -15.47 6.55
CA GLY A 27 -1.86 -16.05 6.68
C GLY A 27 -2.99 -15.02 6.72
N ALA A 28 -2.72 -13.81 7.23
CA ALA A 28 -3.71 -12.74 7.33
C ALA A 28 -3.97 -12.02 6.00
N ARG A 29 -3.07 -12.13 5.02
CA ARG A 29 -3.25 -11.58 3.67
C ARG A 29 -2.99 -12.66 2.63
N PRO A 30 -4.02 -13.35 2.12
CA PRO A 30 -3.84 -14.26 1.00
C PRO A 30 -3.18 -13.49 -0.16
N VAL A 31 -2.24 -14.14 -0.83
CA VAL A 31 -1.60 -13.58 -2.04
C VAL A 31 -2.72 -13.25 -3.02
N PRO A 32 -2.82 -12.00 -3.50
CA PRO A 32 -3.91 -11.61 -4.38
C PRO A 32 -3.84 -12.44 -5.66
N SER A 33 -4.99 -12.97 -6.05
CA SER A 33 -5.13 -13.67 -7.33
C SER A 33 -4.88 -12.70 -8.50
N GLU A 34 -4.49 -13.22 -9.67
CA GLU A 34 -4.29 -12.37 -10.86
C GLU A 34 -5.54 -11.53 -11.21
N MET A 35 -6.72 -12.05 -10.87
CA MET A 35 -7.98 -11.34 -11.03
C MET A 35 -8.05 -10.12 -10.10
N GLU A 36 -7.73 -10.28 -8.82
CA GLU A 36 -7.74 -9.16 -7.85
C GLU A 36 -6.73 -8.06 -8.23
N LEU A 37 -5.56 -8.43 -8.75
CA LEU A 37 -4.58 -7.48 -9.29
C LEU A 37 -5.15 -6.64 -10.44
N ARG A 38 -5.93 -7.26 -11.34
CA ARG A 38 -6.60 -6.54 -12.44
C ARG A 38 -7.70 -5.63 -11.93
N LEU A 39 -8.48 -6.06 -10.95
CA LEU A 39 -9.50 -5.21 -10.32
C LEU A 39 -8.89 -4.04 -9.56
N GLU A 40 -7.76 -4.24 -8.87
CA GLU A 40 -7.05 -3.14 -8.20
C GLU A 40 -6.54 -2.12 -9.23
N ALA A 41 -5.99 -2.56 -10.36
CA ALA A 41 -5.61 -1.68 -11.45
C ALA A 41 -6.80 -0.90 -12.03
N TRP A 42 -7.97 -1.55 -12.15
CA TRP A 42 -9.22 -0.93 -12.59
C TRP A 42 -9.71 0.13 -11.61
N ALA A 43 -9.69 -0.17 -10.30
CA ALA A 43 -10.05 0.79 -9.25
C ALA A 43 -9.05 1.97 -9.21
N MET A 44 -7.76 1.72 -9.44
CA MET A 44 -6.74 2.78 -9.54
C MET A 44 -6.93 3.67 -10.78
N ALA A 45 -7.54 3.16 -11.84
CA ALA A 45 -7.93 3.95 -13.00
C ALA A 45 -9.14 4.88 -12.75
N GLY A 46 -9.72 4.86 -11.55
CA GLY A 46 -10.83 5.74 -11.15
C GLY A 46 -12.20 5.26 -11.60
N LEU A 47 -12.31 4.00 -12.03
CA LEU A 47 -13.57 3.37 -12.43
C LEU A 47 -14.18 2.64 -11.23
N SER A 48 -15.50 2.74 -11.05
CA SER A 48 -16.21 2.12 -9.93
C SER A 48 -16.58 0.66 -10.24
N ILE A 49 -16.72 -0.17 -9.20
CA ILE A 49 -17.21 -1.57 -9.36
C ILE A 49 -18.68 -1.58 -9.82
N ASP A 50 -19.43 -0.52 -9.51
CA ASP A 50 -20.81 -0.33 -9.93
C ASP A 50 -20.92 -0.22 -11.46
N ASP A 51 -19.89 0.33 -12.13
CA ASP A 51 -19.82 0.39 -13.59
C ASP A 51 -19.67 -1.01 -14.23
N LEU A 52 -19.12 -1.99 -13.51
CA LEU A 52 -19.08 -3.39 -13.96
C LEU A 52 -20.41 -4.11 -13.72
N CYS A 53 -21.20 -3.66 -12.74
CA CYS A 53 -22.44 -4.31 -12.33
C CYS A 53 -23.69 -3.63 -12.89
N ALA A 54 -23.55 -2.59 -13.71
CA ALA A 54 -24.65 -1.83 -14.26
C ALA A 54 -25.53 -2.67 -15.21
N ASP A 55 -26.78 -2.90 -14.78
CA ASP A 55 -27.98 -3.12 -15.60
C ASP A 55 -27.95 -4.17 -16.72
N HIS A 56 -27.32 -5.33 -16.49
CA HIS A 56 -27.54 -6.49 -17.36
C HIS A 56 -28.14 -7.67 -16.61
N GLY A 57 -29.48 -7.68 -16.57
CA GLY A 57 -30.24 -8.93 -16.47
C GLY A 57 -31.02 -9.10 -15.18
N THR A 58 -32.32 -8.90 -15.29
CA THR A 58 -33.34 -9.35 -14.35
C THR A 58 -33.15 -10.82 -13.98
N THR A 59 -32.75 -11.11 -12.74
CA THR A 59 -33.16 -12.25 -11.89
C THR A 59 -32.13 -12.40 -10.77
N GLY A 60 -32.58 -12.44 -9.51
CA GLY A 60 -31.74 -12.52 -8.31
C GLY A 60 -30.91 -13.80 -8.15
N ALA A 61 -30.74 -14.61 -9.20
CA ALA A 61 -30.03 -15.89 -9.17
C ALA A 61 -28.51 -15.77 -9.31
N HIS A 62 -27.99 -14.75 -10.01
CA HIS A 62 -26.55 -14.62 -10.26
C HIS A 62 -25.76 -13.90 -9.16
N LYS A 63 -26.45 -13.32 -8.16
CA LYS A 63 -25.79 -12.62 -7.04
C LYS A 63 -25.06 -13.56 -6.07
N ALA A 64 -25.45 -14.85 -6.01
CA ALA A 64 -24.86 -15.81 -5.08
C ALA A 64 -23.51 -16.39 -5.53
N HIS A 65 -23.18 -16.28 -6.83
CA HIS A 65 -21.99 -16.91 -7.42
C HIS A 65 -21.10 -15.95 -8.22
N CYS A 66 -21.46 -14.67 -8.32
CA CYS A 66 -20.60 -13.69 -8.95
C CYS A 66 -19.49 -13.29 -7.94
N PRO A 67 -18.20 -13.56 -8.23
CA PRO A 67 -17.12 -13.18 -7.34
C PRO A 67 -17.11 -11.67 -7.08
N LEU A 68 -17.50 -10.85 -8.06
CA LEU A 68 -17.61 -9.38 -7.90
C LEU A 68 -18.64 -8.96 -6.85
N CYS A 69 -19.79 -9.65 -6.76
CA CYS A 69 -20.82 -9.33 -5.77
C CYS A 69 -20.44 -9.76 -4.35
N THR A 70 -19.59 -10.78 -4.21
CA THR A 70 -19.05 -11.20 -2.90
C THR A 70 -17.90 -10.32 -2.41
N LEU A 71 -17.24 -9.55 -3.27
CA LEU A 71 -16.21 -8.58 -2.86
C LEU A 71 -16.83 -7.34 -2.18
N GLY A 72 -18.03 -6.91 -2.60
CA GLY A 72 -18.73 -5.77 -1.99
C GLY A 72 -19.30 -6.08 -0.60
N GLY A 73 -19.58 -7.35 -0.33
CA GLY A 73 -19.97 -7.84 0.99
C GLY A 73 -18.78 -8.46 1.69
N THR A 74 -18.00 -7.67 2.41
CA THR A 74 -17.06 -8.18 3.40
C THR A 74 -17.73 -8.14 4.78
N PRO A 75 -18.61 -9.10 5.14
CA PRO A 75 -19.19 -9.15 6.46
C PRO A 75 -18.08 -9.51 7.45
N GLY A 76 -17.52 -8.49 8.10
CA GLY A 76 -16.59 -8.67 9.22
C GLY A 76 -15.17 -8.18 8.98
N LEU A 77 -14.85 -7.54 7.84
CA LEU A 77 -13.63 -6.74 7.81
C LEU A 77 -13.90 -5.46 8.62
N PRO A 78 -13.06 -5.10 9.61
CA PRO A 78 -13.17 -3.80 10.25
C PRO A 78 -13.13 -2.73 9.16
N PRO A 79 -13.92 -1.66 9.25
CA PRO A 79 -13.93 -0.61 8.24
C PRO A 79 -12.48 -0.23 7.99
N VAL A 80 -12.05 -0.33 6.73
CA VAL A 80 -10.67 0.02 6.35
C VAL A 80 -10.53 1.49 6.71
N THR A 81 -9.97 1.74 7.88
CA THR A 81 -9.72 3.09 8.34
C THR A 81 -8.84 3.71 7.27
N ALA A 82 -9.24 4.87 6.78
CA ALA A 82 -8.50 5.69 5.84
C ALA A 82 -7.18 6.15 6.49
N GLY A 83 -6.28 5.21 6.77
CA GLY A 83 -5.18 5.37 7.71
C GLY A 83 -3.84 5.49 7.00
N LEU A 84 -3.65 4.76 5.89
CA LEU A 84 -2.38 4.75 5.18
C LEU A 84 -2.43 5.53 3.87
N ARG A 85 -3.42 5.27 3.00
CA ARG A 85 -3.55 5.99 1.72
C ARG A 85 -3.79 7.49 1.92
N ASP A 86 -4.66 7.87 2.84
CA ASP A 86 -4.90 9.26 3.21
C ASP A 86 -3.66 9.94 3.81
N ALA A 87 -2.89 9.21 4.62
CA ALA A 87 -1.65 9.71 5.20
C ALA A 87 -0.58 9.91 4.11
N GLU A 88 -0.41 8.94 3.21
CA GLU A 88 0.49 9.02 2.06
C GLU A 88 0.11 10.18 1.14
N GLN A 89 -1.17 10.34 0.81
CA GLN A 89 -1.65 11.47 0.00
C GLN A 89 -1.38 12.81 0.69
N ARG A 90 -1.59 12.91 2.01
CA ARG A 90 -1.27 14.13 2.76
C ARG A 90 0.23 14.42 2.79
N ILE A 91 1.08 13.40 2.94
CA ILE A 91 2.54 13.54 2.92
C ILE A 91 3.00 13.99 1.53
N LEU A 92 2.52 13.33 0.48
CA LEU A 92 2.83 13.69 -0.90
C LEU A 92 2.41 15.14 -1.21
N ALA A 93 1.17 15.51 -0.87
CA ALA A 93 0.64 16.84 -1.15
C ALA A 93 1.32 17.95 -0.33
N ARG A 94 1.64 17.71 0.95
CA ARG A 94 2.21 18.75 1.83
C ARG A 94 3.73 18.85 1.79
N ILE A 95 4.43 17.75 1.56
CA ILE A 95 5.90 17.70 1.70
C ILE A 95 6.54 17.55 0.34
N VAL A 96 6.19 16.48 -0.40
CA VAL A 96 6.90 16.09 -1.61
C VAL A 96 6.60 17.07 -2.75
N LEU A 97 5.32 17.36 -3.03
CA LEU A 97 4.93 18.24 -4.13
C LEU A 97 5.54 19.65 -4.05
N PRO A 98 5.50 20.34 -2.88
CA PRO A 98 6.12 21.66 -2.76
C PRO A 98 7.64 21.63 -2.97
N GLN A 99 8.34 20.59 -2.51
CA GLN A 99 9.77 20.46 -2.73
C GLN A 99 10.11 20.23 -4.21
N ILE A 100 9.35 19.37 -4.90
CA ILE A 100 9.49 19.17 -6.35
C ILE A 100 9.24 20.49 -7.09
N ARG A 101 8.20 21.26 -6.72
CA ARG A 101 7.92 22.57 -7.34
C ARG A 101 9.04 23.59 -7.11
N ARG A 102 9.63 23.64 -5.91
CA ARG A 102 10.78 24.52 -5.64
C ARG A 102 12.02 24.09 -6.43
N ALA A 103 12.31 22.79 -6.47
CA ALA A 103 13.42 22.24 -7.24
C ALA A 103 13.24 22.48 -8.76
N ALA A 104 12.01 22.34 -9.26
CA ALA A 104 11.65 22.66 -10.63
C ALA A 104 11.73 24.16 -10.92
N GLY A 105 11.34 25.02 -9.98
CA GLY A 105 11.51 26.48 -10.08
C GLY A 105 12.96 26.94 -10.01
N HIS A 106 13.86 26.13 -9.44
CA HIS A 106 15.31 26.35 -9.47
C HIS A 106 15.96 25.92 -10.80
N ALA A 107 15.19 25.37 -11.74
CA ALA A 107 15.70 25.04 -13.06
C ALA A 107 15.82 26.29 -13.94
N ARG A 108 17.08 26.72 -14.10
CA ARG A 108 17.63 27.53 -15.20
C ARG A 108 17.29 29.01 -15.15
N ASP A 109 17.83 29.70 -14.16
CA ASP A 109 18.30 31.06 -14.45
C ASP A 109 19.48 30.93 -15.44
N PRO A 110 19.35 31.36 -16.71
CA PRO A 110 20.46 31.31 -17.66
C PRO A 110 21.64 32.19 -17.23
N ALA A 111 21.44 33.11 -16.29
CA ALA A 111 22.50 33.93 -15.70
C ALA A 111 23.32 33.21 -14.63
N VAL A 112 22.90 32.03 -14.14
CA VAL A 112 23.63 31.26 -13.14
C VAL A 112 24.33 30.06 -13.79
N PRO A 113 25.65 30.12 -14.03
CA PRO A 113 26.39 28.99 -14.59
C PRO A 113 26.33 27.80 -13.64
N LYS A 114 26.20 26.59 -14.21
CA LYS A 114 26.29 25.34 -13.43
C LYS A 114 27.64 25.31 -12.71
N ARG A 115 27.66 25.52 -11.39
CA ARG A 115 28.85 25.23 -10.57
C ARG A 115 29.07 23.73 -10.58
N GLY A 116 30.15 23.29 -11.23
CA GLY A 116 30.64 21.93 -11.07
C GLY A 116 31.08 21.66 -9.63
N PRO A 117 31.26 20.38 -9.25
CA PRO A 117 31.83 20.04 -7.95
C PRO A 117 33.20 20.73 -7.77
N PRO A 118 33.55 21.16 -6.55
CA PRO A 118 34.83 21.81 -6.28
C PRO A 118 35.97 20.86 -6.67
N GLN A 119 36.96 21.37 -7.40
CA GLN A 119 38.19 20.63 -7.65
C GLN A 119 39.03 20.66 -6.38
N LEU A 120 39.34 19.47 -5.85
CA LEU A 120 40.31 19.30 -4.78
C LEU A 120 41.70 19.47 -5.42
N ILE A 121 42.34 20.62 -5.17
CA ILE A 121 43.78 20.86 -5.43
C ILE A 121 44.48 20.81 -4.09
#